data_AF-A0A9E5FHI3-F1
#
_entry.id   AF-A0A9E5FHI3-F1
#
_cell.length_a   1.000
_cell.length_b   1.000
_cell.length_c   1.000
_cell.angle_alpha   90.00
_cell.angle_beta   90.00
_cell.angle_gamma   90.00
#
_symmetry.space_group_name_H-M   'P 1'
#
loop_
_entity.id
_entity.type
_entity.pdbx_description
1 polymer ?
#
loop_
_entity_poly.entity_id
_entity_poly.type
_entity_poly.pdbx_seq_one_letter_code
_entity_poly.pdbx_strand_id
1 'polypeptide(L)'
;MWRLTKLKELGKVVTGSTPSTLKPENFGQGYLFIKPPDLHEGRRKIFETETEISDLGAQTQYGRLLPANTPFVVCIGTIGKLGLTTRPSFTNQQINSVLVNQEQHDSLFVYYLLKNSIPEVKQLNGGSASGRENVNKSTFENIAVRVPPLSVQQRIAGILSAYDDLIENSQRRIKILESMARALYRELFVRGNAPGGILEPCVLGDICSLVKLPFSETRDGDRPLLDLSRIPQASIAPADTGLSSELTTSRILFERGDTLFGAIRCYLHK
;
A
#
# COMPACT_ATOMS: atom_id res chain seq x y z
N MET A 1 -26.27 4.31 23.58
CA MET A 1 -25.49 5.57 23.69
C MET A 1 -24.01 5.24 23.51
N TRP A 2 -23.21 6.14 22.93
CA TRP A 2 -21.76 5.96 22.83
C TRP A 2 -21.10 6.38 24.14
N ARG A 3 -20.17 5.58 24.65
CA ARG A 3 -19.43 5.85 25.89
C ARG A 3 -18.02 6.33 25.56
N LEU A 4 -17.56 7.38 26.23
CA LEU A 4 -16.16 7.79 26.21
C LEU A 4 -15.36 6.87 27.14
N THR A 5 -14.26 6.31 26.63
CA THR A 5 -13.40 5.33 27.31
C THR A 5 -11.96 5.48 26.82
N LYS A 6 -11.01 4.73 27.37
CA LYS A 6 -9.61 4.69 26.95
C LYS A 6 -9.28 3.38 26.25
N LEU A 7 -8.26 3.36 25.39
CA LEU A 7 -7.85 2.12 24.70
C LEU A 7 -7.54 0.96 25.67
N LYS A 8 -6.93 1.24 26.84
CA LYS A 8 -6.67 0.22 27.88
C LYS A 8 -7.92 -0.42 28.49
N GLU A 9 -9.07 0.23 28.36
CA GLU A 9 -10.35 -0.30 28.85
C GLU A 9 -11.00 -1.25 27.83
N LEU A 10 -10.58 -1.20 26.56
CA LEU A 10 -11.08 -2.10 25.52
C LEU A 10 -10.43 -3.50 25.57
N GLY A 11 -9.29 -3.61 26.26
CA GLY A 11 -8.48 -4.81 26.29
C GLY A 11 -7.07 -4.56 26.81
N LYS A 12 -6.26 -5.62 26.86
CA LYS A 12 -4.86 -5.53 27.32
C LYS A 12 -3.98 -4.98 26.20
N VAL A 13 -3.34 -3.84 26.43
CA VAL A 13 -2.32 -3.31 25.52
C VAL A 13 -1.00 -4.05 25.72
N VAL A 14 -0.45 -4.55 24.62
CA VAL A 14 0.82 -5.29 24.56
C VAL A 14 1.77 -4.57 23.62
N THR A 15 2.93 -4.17 24.13
CA THR A 15 4.05 -3.72 23.29
C THR A 15 4.88 -4.93 22.92
N GLY A 16 5.21 -5.05 21.64
CA GLY A 16 6.05 -6.14 21.15
C GLY A 16 7.47 -6.10 21.68
N SER A 17 8.22 -7.15 21.39
CA SER A 17 9.66 -7.21 21.67
C SER A 17 10.33 -8.19 20.71
N THR A 18 11.64 -8.09 20.63
CA THR A 18 12.45 -8.92 19.74
C THR A 18 13.22 -9.91 20.61
N PRO A 19 13.06 -11.23 20.38
CA PRO A 19 13.95 -12.23 20.97
C PRO A 19 15.41 -11.90 20.67
N SER A 20 16.34 -12.35 21.50
CA SER A 20 17.76 -12.07 21.28
C SER A 20 18.21 -12.56 19.90
N THR A 21 18.67 -11.65 19.06
CA THR A 21 19.22 -11.93 17.72
C THR A 21 20.56 -12.65 17.78
N LEU A 22 21.22 -12.65 18.95
CA LEU A 22 22.45 -13.41 19.20
C LEU A 22 22.19 -14.92 19.32
N LYS A 23 20.93 -15.35 19.46
CA LYS A 23 20.52 -16.75 19.51
C LYS A 23 19.66 -17.06 18.29
N PRO A 24 20.26 -17.54 17.18
CA PRO A 24 19.55 -17.84 15.94
C PRO A 24 18.39 -18.82 16.15
N GLU A 25 18.51 -19.75 17.11
CA GLU A 25 17.47 -20.71 17.50
C GLU A 25 16.14 -20.08 17.96
N ASN A 26 16.12 -18.80 18.32
CA ASN A 26 14.89 -18.06 18.62
C ASN A 26 14.03 -17.79 17.37
N PHE A 27 14.64 -17.87 16.18
CA PHE A 27 14.01 -17.60 14.91
C PHE A 27 13.89 -18.90 14.12
N GLY A 28 12.78 -19.05 13.41
CA GLY A 28 12.45 -20.30 12.73
C GLY A 28 10.95 -20.41 12.52
N GLN A 29 10.52 -21.47 11.85
CA GLN A 29 9.10 -21.71 11.59
C GLN A 29 8.34 -21.87 12.91
N GLY A 30 7.20 -21.18 13.02
CA GLY A 30 6.36 -21.25 14.21
C GLY A 30 5.33 -20.15 14.23
N TYR A 31 5.72 -18.97 14.70
CA TYR A 31 4.85 -17.81 14.87
C TYR A 31 5.28 -16.67 13.96
N LEU A 32 4.33 -15.97 13.35
CA LEU A 32 4.66 -14.75 12.59
C LEU A 32 5.35 -13.75 13.50
N PHE A 33 6.46 -13.17 13.04
CA PHE A 33 7.12 -12.06 13.73
C PHE A 33 6.95 -10.78 12.92
N ILE A 34 5.91 -10.04 13.28
CA ILE A 34 5.43 -8.88 12.53
C ILE A 34 6.29 -7.65 12.87
N LYS A 35 6.85 -7.04 11.83
CA LYS A 35 7.64 -5.80 11.88
C LYS A 35 7.02 -4.77 10.91
N PRO A 36 7.33 -3.47 11.04
CA PRO A 36 6.81 -2.42 10.15
C PRO A 36 6.99 -2.65 8.63
N PRO A 37 8.05 -3.33 8.14
CA PRO A 37 8.17 -3.69 6.72
C PRO A 37 7.14 -4.70 6.23
N ASP A 38 6.61 -5.57 7.10
CA ASP A 38 5.60 -6.58 6.75
C ASP A 38 4.20 -5.96 6.53
N LEU A 39 4.03 -4.68 6.89
CA LEU A 39 2.78 -3.95 6.72
C LEU A 39 2.76 -3.25 5.36
N HIS A 40 1.94 -3.80 4.46
CA HIS A 40 1.71 -3.28 3.11
C HIS A 40 0.39 -2.50 3.02
N GLU A 41 0.40 -1.45 2.21
CA GLU A 41 -0.79 -0.66 1.94
C GLU A 41 -1.88 -1.51 1.27
N GLY A 42 -3.14 -1.26 1.65
CA GLY A 42 -4.29 -2.01 1.13
C GLY A 42 -4.47 -3.41 1.69
N ARG A 43 -3.61 -3.90 2.61
CA ARG A 43 -3.75 -5.22 3.24
C ARG A 43 -3.93 -5.09 4.75
N ARG A 44 -5.14 -5.37 5.26
CA ARG A 44 -5.40 -5.27 6.71
C ARG A 44 -4.94 -6.48 7.52
N LYS A 45 -4.88 -7.66 6.90
CA LYS A 45 -4.56 -8.94 7.54
C LYS A 45 -3.15 -9.41 7.18
N ILE A 46 -2.36 -9.77 8.19
CA ILE A 46 -0.99 -10.28 8.00
C ILE A 46 -1.03 -11.81 7.95
N PHE A 47 -0.72 -12.39 6.80
CA PHE A 47 -0.68 -13.85 6.60
C PHE A 47 0.74 -14.40 6.57
N GLU A 48 1.71 -13.55 6.24
CA GLU A 48 3.12 -13.89 6.07
C GLU A 48 3.98 -12.75 6.60
N THR A 49 5.17 -13.08 7.07
CA THR A 49 6.20 -12.15 7.53
C THR A 49 7.54 -12.61 7.00
N GLU A 50 8.48 -11.69 6.82
CA GLU A 50 9.84 -12.02 6.38
C GLU A 50 10.54 -13.01 7.34
N THR A 51 10.25 -12.87 8.62
CA THR A 51 10.85 -13.67 9.70
C THR A 51 9.77 -14.25 10.59
N GLU A 52 10.02 -15.44 11.13
CA GLU A 52 9.18 -16.10 12.12
C GLU A 52 9.96 -16.38 13.41
N ILE A 53 9.23 -16.56 14.50
CA ILE A 53 9.75 -16.94 15.81
C ILE A 53 9.49 -18.44 16.02
N SER A 54 10.52 -19.15 16.46
CA SER A 54 10.42 -20.56 16.85
C SER A 54 9.72 -20.71 18.21
N ASP A 55 9.37 -21.94 18.60
CA ASP A 55 8.85 -22.21 19.95
C ASP A 55 9.83 -21.78 21.06
N LEU A 56 11.14 -21.94 20.85
CA LEU A 56 12.17 -21.47 21.79
C LEU A 56 12.14 -19.95 21.92
N GLY A 57 12.05 -19.23 20.80
CA GLY A 57 11.93 -17.77 20.82
C GLY A 57 10.65 -17.33 21.51
N ALA A 58 9.53 -18.00 21.26
CA ALA A 58 8.24 -17.70 21.87
C ALA A 58 8.26 -17.82 23.41
N GLN A 59 8.98 -18.81 23.95
CA GLN A 59 9.16 -18.98 25.41
C GLN A 59 9.87 -17.79 26.05
N THR A 60 10.74 -17.08 25.32
CA THR A 60 11.39 -15.85 25.81
C THR A 60 10.47 -14.63 25.83
N GLN A 61 9.32 -14.70 25.14
CA GLN A 61 8.39 -13.58 24.92
C GLN A 61 7.13 -13.71 25.79
N TYR A 62 7.28 -14.12 27.04
CA TYR A 62 6.15 -14.39 27.95
C TYR A 62 5.13 -13.26 27.99
N GLY A 63 3.84 -13.62 27.86
CA GLY A 63 2.70 -12.68 27.94
C GLY A 63 2.52 -11.75 26.73
N ARG A 64 3.25 -11.98 25.63
CA ARG A 64 3.21 -11.16 24.39
C ARG A 64 2.65 -11.88 23.17
N LEU A 65 2.26 -13.14 23.30
CA LEU A 65 1.61 -13.87 22.21
C LEU A 65 0.29 -13.20 21.86
N LEU A 66 0.11 -12.87 20.59
CA LEU A 66 -1.10 -12.28 20.06
C LEU A 66 -1.92 -13.36 19.34
N PRO A 67 -3.15 -13.66 19.77
CA PRO A 67 -4.04 -14.55 19.04
C PRO A 67 -4.44 -13.94 17.70
N ALA A 68 -5.10 -14.71 16.84
CA ALA A 68 -5.70 -14.20 15.61
C ALA A 68 -6.74 -13.09 15.91
N ASN A 69 -6.97 -12.22 14.92
CA ASN A 69 -7.86 -11.05 15.02
C ASN A 69 -7.46 -10.06 16.14
N THR A 70 -6.17 -9.95 16.44
CA THR A 70 -5.64 -8.91 17.32
C THR A 70 -5.26 -7.69 16.49
N PRO A 71 -5.89 -6.52 16.72
CA PRO A 71 -5.51 -5.29 16.06
C PRO A 71 -4.25 -4.69 16.68
N PHE A 72 -3.42 -4.08 15.83
CA PHE A 72 -2.18 -3.44 16.26
C PHE A 72 -1.81 -2.23 15.40
N VAL A 73 -0.95 -1.37 15.95
CA VAL A 73 -0.51 -0.11 15.33
C VAL A 73 1.00 0.08 15.54
N VAL A 74 1.71 0.46 14.47
CA VAL A 74 3.10 0.93 14.55
C VAL A 74 3.13 2.29 15.22
N CYS A 75 3.83 2.36 16.34
CA CYS A 75 3.94 3.54 17.20
C CYS A 75 5.35 4.15 17.23
N ILE A 76 6.34 3.53 16.56
CA ILE A 76 7.72 4.04 16.49
C ILE A 76 8.21 4.05 15.04
N GLY A 77 8.75 5.18 14.58
CA GLY A 77 9.24 5.35 13.21
C GLY A 77 8.11 5.74 12.26
N THR A 78 7.58 4.80 11.47
CA THR A 78 6.48 5.07 10.53
C THR A 78 5.13 4.94 11.23
N ILE A 79 4.79 5.93 12.08
CA ILE A 79 3.60 5.88 12.93
C ILE A 79 2.32 5.78 12.10
N GLY A 80 1.40 4.93 12.57
CA GLY A 80 0.05 4.83 12.05
C GLY A 80 -0.18 3.71 11.04
N LYS A 81 0.86 2.96 10.65
CA LYS A 81 0.61 1.68 9.97
C LYS A 81 -0.12 0.73 10.93
N LEU A 82 -1.13 0.04 10.44
CA LEU A 82 -2.02 -0.80 11.24
C LEU A 82 -2.26 -2.17 10.60
N GLY A 83 -2.65 -3.16 11.39
CA GLY A 83 -2.98 -4.48 10.88
C GLY A 83 -3.74 -5.36 11.88
N LEU A 84 -4.12 -6.54 11.41
CA LEU A 84 -4.76 -7.63 12.14
C LEU A 84 -3.93 -8.90 11.98
N THR A 85 -3.70 -9.60 13.09
CA THR A 85 -3.11 -10.94 13.06
C THR A 85 -4.09 -11.94 12.46
N THR A 86 -3.60 -12.91 11.68
CA THR A 86 -4.42 -13.99 11.11
C THR A 86 -4.26 -15.31 11.86
N ARG A 87 -3.14 -15.47 12.56
CA ARG A 87 -2.79 -16.63 13.38
C ARG A 87 -1.98 -16.17 14.60
N PRO A 88 -1.72 -17.03 15.59
CA PRO A 88 -0.85 -16.69 16.73
C PRO A 88 0.47 -16.07 16.26
N SER A 89 0.78 -14.88 16.76
CA SER A 89 1.87 -14.03 16.26
C SER A 89 2.55 -13.24 17.38
N PHE A 90 3.74 -12.73 17.10
CA PHE A 90 4.45 -11.75 17.91
C PHE A 90 4.73 -10.50 17.07
N THR A 91 4.93 -9.36 17.72
CA THR A 91 5.31 -8.11 17.06
C THR A 91 6.62 -7.60 17.63
N ASN A 92 7.35 -6.79 16.86
CA ASN A 92 8.53 -6.11 17.36
C ASN A 92 8.17 -4.92 18.29
N GLN A 93 9.19 -4.33 18.90
CA GLN A 93 9.09 -3.22 19.87
C GLN A 93 8.48 -1.93 19.33
N GLN A 94 8.33 -1.81 18.00
CA GLN A 94 7.75 -0.64 17.36
C GLN A 94 6.23 -0.69 17.32
N ILE A 95 5.61 -1.80 17.71
CA ILE A 95 4.19 -2.07 17.55
C ILE A 95 3.52 -2.23 18.91
N ASN A 96 2.41 -1.52 19.09
CA ASN A 96 1.46 -1.73 20.18
C ASN A 96 0.22 -2.45 19.66
N SER A 97 -0.19 -3.49 20.37
CA SER A 97 -1.33 -4.35 20.04
C SER A 97 -2.38 -4.28 21.13
N VAL A 98 -3.66 -4.42 20.77
CA VAL A 98 -4.77 -4.44 21.72
C VAL A 98 -5.39 -5.84 21.75
N LEU A 99 -5.13 -6.59 22.82
CA LEU A 99 -5.82 -7.85 23.09
C LEU A 99 -7.24 -7.53 23.58
N VAL A 100 -8.17 -7.44 22.63
CA VAL A 100 -9.55 -6.98 22.86
C VAL A 100 -10.30 -7.91 23.81
N ASN A 101 -11.02 -7.33 24.78
CA ASN A 101 -11.98 -8.08 25.58
C ASN A 101 -13.22 -8.40 24.73
N GLN A 102 -13.24 -9.60 24.14
CA GLN A 102 -14.27 -10.01 23.19
C GLN A 102 -15.68 -10.15 23.80
N GLU A 103 -15.80 -10.19 25.13
CA GLU A 103 -17.12 -10.18 25.79
C GLU A 103 -17.85 -8.83 25.64
N GLN A 104 -17.09 -7.74 25.47
CA GLN A 104 -17.63 -6.37 25.44
C GLN A 104 -17.35 -5.65 24.12
N HIS A 105 -16.36 -6.10 23.36
CA HIS A 105 -15.84 -5.38 22.21
C HIS A 105 -15.56 -6.31 21.02
N ASP A 106 -15.90 -5.84 19.83
CA ASP A 106 -15.62 -6.55 18.58
C ASP A 106 -14.21 -6.18 18.06
N SER A 107 -13.37 -7.17 17.76
CA SER A 107 -11.99 -6.93 17.31
C SER A 107 -11.87 -6.13 16.02
N LEU A 108 -12.79 -6.34 15.07
CA LEU A 108 -12.78 -5.61 13.80
C LEU A 108 -13.25 -4.17 14.02
N PHE A 109 -14.24 -3.95 14.90
CA PHE A 109 -14.60 -2.61 15.33
C PHE A 109 -13.41 -1.89 15.96
N VAL A 110 -12.67 -2.53 16.87
CA VAL A 110 -11.48 -1.94 17.48
C VAL A 110 -10.40 -1.63 16.45
N TYR A 111 -10.21 -2.49 15.44
CA TYR A 111 -9.33 -2.19 14.29
C TYR A 111 -9.74 -0.89 13.59
N TYR A 112 -11.02 -0.72 13.25
CA TYR A 112 -11.51 0.49 12.60
C TYR A 112 -11.47 1.73 13.50
N LEU A 113 -11.71 1.54 14.79
CA LEU A 113 -11.57 2.59 15.79
C LEU A 113 -10.12 3.10 15.86
N LEU A 114 -9.14 2.18 15.91
CA LEU A 114 -7.73 2.53 15.87
C LEU A 114 -7.35 3.24 14.58
N LYS A 115 -7.88 2.79 13.43
CA LYS A 115 -7.69 3.46 12.13
C LYS A 115 -8.16 4.92 12.18
N ASN A 116 -9.33 5.16 12.79
CA ASN A 116 -9.87 6.51 12.98
C ASN A 116 -9.03 7.35 13.97
N SER A 117 -8.40 6.72 14.97
CA SER A 117 -7.55 7.39 15.96
C SER A 117 -6.11 7.64 15.48
N ILE A 118 -5.69 7.19 14.29
CA ILE A 118 -4.32 7.41 13.77
C ILE A 118 -3.89 8.88 13.79
N PRO A 119 -4.72 9.87 13.37
CA PRO A 119 -4.33 11.27 13.44
C PRO A 119 -3.98 11.73 14.85
N GLU A 120 -4.75 11.29 15.86
CA GLU A 120 -4.49 11.57 17.26
C GLU A 120 -3.20 10.88 17.74
N VAL A 121 -2.99 9.61 17.37
CA VAL A 121 -1.72 8.90 17.65
C VAL A 121 -0.53 9.68 17.10
N LYS A 122 -0.62 10.19 15.87
CA LYS A 122 0.45 10.99 15.24
C LYS A 122 0.67 12.34 15.95
N GLN A 123 -0.37 12.99 16.45
CA GLN A 123 -0.25 14.24 17.22
C GLN A 123 0.39 14.01 18.60
N LEU A 124 0.15 12.85 19.19
CA LEU A 124 0.74 12.41 20.45
C LEU A 124 2.21 11.98 20.32
N ASN A 125 2.81 12.18 19.16
CA ASN A 125 4.25 12.09 18.95
C ASN A 125 4.95 13.17 19.80
N GLY A 126 5.10 12.89 21.09
CA GLY A 126 5.81 13.74 22.02
C GLY A 126 7.26 13.75 21.61
N GLY A 127 7.68 14.83 20.93
CA GLY A 127 8.98 15.00 20.30
C GLY A 127 10.07 14.27 21.06
N SER A 128 10.48 13.11 20.53
CA SER A 128 11.62 12.41 21.12
C SER A 128 12.83 13.32 20.97
N ALA A 129 13.61 13.48 22.04
CA ALA A 129 14.88 14.21 22.03
C ALA A 129 15.88 13.72 20.95
N SER A 130 15.59 12.57 20.32
CA SER A 130 16.34 11.92 19.25
C SER A 130 15.80 12.14 17.83
N GLY A 131 14.76 12.99 17.63
CA GLY A 131 14.19 13.29 16.32
C GLY A 131 13.41 12.15 15.66
N ARG A 132 13.15 11.06 16.38
CA ARG A 132 12.36 9.92 15.88
C ARG A 132 10.93 9.96 16.41
N GLU A 133 9.97 9.70 15.54
CA GLU A 133 8.57 9.62 15.94
C GLU A 133 8.37 8.43 16.90
N ASN A 134 7.80 8.67 18.08
CA ASN A 134 7.57 7.64 19.08
C ASN A 134 6.37 7.95 19.98
N VAL A 135 5.38 7.05 19.96
CA VAL A 135 4.28 7.01 20.92
C VAL A 135 4.51 5.82 21.85
N ASN A 136 4.90 6.11 23.09
CA ASN A 136 5.11 5.06 24.09
C ASN A 136 3.78 4.38 24.47
N LYS A 137 3.88 3.20 25.11
CA LYS A 137 2.72 2.40 25.53
C LYS A 137 1.73 3.18 26.42
N SER A 138 2.23 3.92 27.41
CA SER A 138 1.39 4.66 28.36
C SER A 138 0.58 5.76 27.67
N THR A 139 1.20 6.47 26.72
CA THR A 139 0.50 7.45 25.89
C THR A 139 -0.55 6.77 25.02
N PHE A 140 -0.19 5.68 24.33
CA PHE A 140 -1.10 4.92 23.47
C PHE A 140 -2.32 4.39 24.24
N GLU A 141 -2.11 3.74 25.38
CA GLU A 141 -3.19 3.08 26.14
C GLU A 141 -4.18 4.06 26.78
N ASN A 142 -3.79 5.34 26.92
CA ASN A 142 -4.64 6.40 27.49
C ASN A 142 -5.38 7.24 26.43
N ILE A 143 -5.23 6.95 25.13
CA ILE A 143 -6.00 7.60 24.05
C ILE A 143 -7.50 7.42 24.31
N ALA A 144 -8.25 8.53 24.24
CA ALA A 144 -9.67 8.57 24.50
C ALA A 144 -10.46 8.24 23.23
N VAL A 145 -11.40 7.30 23.33
CA VAL A 145 -12.19 6.80 22.22
C VAL A 145 -13.66 6.68 22.60
N ARG A 146 -14.54 6.80 21.60
CA ARG A 146 -15.98 6.60 21.80
C ARG A 146 -16.39 5.23 21.30
N VAL A 147 -17.09 4.47 22.14
CA VAL A 147 -17.48 3.09 21.82
C VAL A 147 -18.99 2.90 22.02
N PRO A 148 -19.72 2.39 21.01
CA PRO A 148 -21.14 2.07 21.13
C PRO A 148 -21.36 0.68 21.76
N PRO A 149 -22.62 0.29 22.05
CA PRO A 149 -22.93 -1.08 22.49
C PRO A 149 -22.45 -2.14 21.49
N LEU A 150 -22.12 -3.34 21.98
CA LEU A 150 -21.51 -4.42 21.19
C LEU A 150 -22.27 -4.74 19.88
N SER A 151 -23.59 -4.80 19.90
CA SER A 151 -24.40 -5.06 18.70
C SER A 151 -24.21 -4.00 17.61
N VAL A 152 -24.02 -2.74 17.99
CA VAL A 152 -23.72 -1.64 17.07
C VAL A 152 -22.29 -1.73 16.57
N GLN A 153 -21.33 -2.09 17.43
CA GLN A 153 -19.94 -2.33 17.04
C GLN A 153 -19.86 -3.40 15.93
N GLN A 154 -20.53 -4.54 16.13
CA GLN A 154 -20.59 -5.64 15.17
C GLN A 154 -21.22 -5.21 13.84
N ARG A 155 -22.30 -4.42 13.87
CA ARG A 155 -22.92 -3.88 12.65
C ARG A 155 -21.99 -2.94 11.88
N ILE A 156 -21.31 -2.04 12.58
CA ILE A 156 -20.32 -1.13 11.97
C ILE A 156 -19.17 -1.94 11.36
N ALA A 157 -18.60 -2.87 12.13
CA ALA A 157 -17.52 -3.74 11.70
C ALA A 157 -17.91 -4.57 10.47
N GLY A 158 -19.12 -5.13 10.45
CA GLY A 158 -19.64 -5.91 9.32
C GLY A 158 -19.72 -5.10 8.03
N ILE A 159 -20.25 -3.86 8.10
CA ILE A 159 -20.32 -2.97 6.92
C ILE A 159 -18.93 -2.61 6.42
N LEU A 160 -18.05 -2.13 7.31
CA LEU A 160 -16.72 -1.66 6.92
C LEU A 160 -15.83 -2.81 6.40
N SER A 161 -15.88 -3.97 7.06
CA SER A 161 -15.10 -5.14 6.65
C SER A 161 -15.54 -5.69 5.30
N ALA A 162 -16.85 -5.66 4.99
CA ALA A 162 -17.34 -6.07 3.67
C ALA A 162 -16.77 -5.17 2.55
N TYR A 163 -16.70 -3.86 2.75
CA TYR A 163 -16.07 -2.95 1.79
C TYR A 163 -14.57 -3.19 1.65
N ASP A 164 -13.83 -3.32 2.76
CA ASP A 164 -12.40 -3.62 2.69
C ASP A 164 -12.12 -4.98 2.04
N ASP A 165 -12.96 -5.99 2.26
CA ASP A 165 -12.84 -7.29 1.58
C ASP A 165 -13.02 -7.17 0.07
N LEU A 166 -13.98 -6.37 -0.39
CA LEU A 166 -14.18 -6.08 -1.81
C LEU A 166 -12.98 -5.33 -2.42
N ILE A 167 -12.44 -4.33 -1.71
CA ILE A 167 -11.27 -3.58 -2.15
C ILE A 167 -10.05 -4.49 -2.25
N GLU A 168 -9.77 -5.27 -1.20
CA GLU A 168 -8.65 -6.21 -1.17
C GLU A 168 -8.74 -7.25 -2.30
N ASN A 169 -9.92 -7.81 -2.53
CA ASN A 169 -10.14 -8.78 -3.61
C ASN A 169 -9.94 -8.13 -4.99
N SER A 170 -10.45 -6.90 -5.18
CA SER A 170 -10.29 -6.16 -6.43
C SER A 170 -8.81 -5.85 -6.72
N GLN A 171 -8.05 -5.42 -5.71
CA GLN A 171 -6.61 -5.17 -5.85
C GLN A 171 -5.83 -6.44 -6.18
N ARG A 172 -6.19 -7.59 -5.58
CA ARG A 172 -5.59 -8.89 -5.93
C ARG A 172 -5.88 -9.27 -7.39
N ARG A 173 -7.12 -9.08 -7.85
CA ARG A 173 -7.50 -9.33 -9.25
C ARG A 173 -6.72 -8.45 -10.22
N ILE A 174 -6.59 -7.16 -9.94
CA ILE A 174 -5.79 -6.22 -10.75
C ILE A 174 -4.35 -6.71 -10.86
N LYS A 175 -3.70 -7.06 -9.74
CA LYS A 175 -2.32 -7.59 -9.75
C LYS A 175 -2.17 -8.87 -10.57
N ILE A 176 -3.13 -9.79 -10.50
CA ILE A 176 -3.10 -11.03 -11.29
C ILE A 176 -3.24 -10.71 -12.78
N LEU A 177 -4.20 -9.86 -13.15
CA LEU A 177 -4.43 -9.46 -14.54
C LEU A 177 -3.20 -8.75 -15.14
N GLU A 178 -2.56 -7.86 -14.38
CA GLU A 178 -1.32 -7.22 -14.80
C GLU A 178 -0.19 -8.23 -15.02
N SER A 179 -0.02 -9.19 -14.09
CA SER A 179 0.98 -10.24 -14.23
C SER A 179 0.73 -11.12 -15.46
N MET A 180 -0.52 -11.46 -15.72
CA MET A 180 -0.92 -12.22 -16.92
C MET A 180 -0.64 -11.41 -18.19
N ALA A 181 -1.02 -10.13 -18.24
CA ALA A 181 -0.74 -9.26 -19.38
C ALA A 181 0.77 -9.15 -19.66
N ARG A 182 1.60 -8.99 -18.60
CA ARG A 182 3.07 -8.96 -18.73
C ARG A 182 3.67 -10.28 -19.17
N ALA A 183 3.06 -11.41 -18.79
CA ALA A 183 3.50 -12.73 -19.23
C ALA A 183 3.17 -12.94 -20.72
N LEU A 184 1.94 -12.62 -21.13
CA LEU A 184 1.51 -12.66 -22.53
C LEU A 184 2.38 -11.74 -23.40
N TYR A 185 2.64 -10.51 -22.97
CA TYR A 185 3.52 -9.61 -23.71
C TYR A 185 4.93 -10.21 -23.92
N ARG A 186 5.48 -10.85 -22.88
CA ARG A 186 6.77 -11.54 -22.99
C ARG A 186 6.73 -12.72 -23.95
N GLU A 187 5.69 -13.54 -23.92
CA GLU A 187 5.54 -14.64 -24.88
C GLU A 187 5.43 -14.13 -26.32
N LEU A 188 4.55 -13.15 -26.54
CA LEU A 188 4.23 -12.66 -27.88
C LEU A 188 5.39 -11.87 -28.49
N PHE A 189 5.91 -10.86 -27.77
CA PHE A 189 6.79 -9.86 -28.36
C PHE A 189 8.27 -10.03 -28.00
N VAL A 190 8.60 -10.75 -26.91
CA VAL A 190 10.00 -10.98 -26.52
C VAL A 190 10.47 -12.36 -26.97
N ARG A 191 9.62 -13.38 -26.81
CA ARG A 191 9.92 -14.74 -27.28
C ARG A 191 9.46 -14.99 -28.71
N GLY A 192 8.61 -14.13 -29.26
CA GLY A 192 8.11 -14.24 -30.63
C GLY A 192 7.05 -15.33 -30.81
N ASN A 193 6.46 -15.87 -29.74
CA ASN A 193 5.46 -16.94 -29.78
C ASN A 193 4.07 -16.39 -30.12
N ALA A 194 3.94 -15.69 -31.24
CA ALA A 194 2.69 -15.08 -31.65
C ALA A 194 1.72 -16.11 -32.28
N PRO A 195 0.39 -15.95 -32.08
CA PRO A 195 -0.60 -16.70 -32.85
C PRO A 195 -0.42 -16.35 -34.34
N GLY A 196 0.10 -17.28 -35.13
CA GLY A 196 0.42 -17.07 -36.55
C GLY A 196 1.86 -17.38 -36.94
N GLY A 197 2.76 -17.64 -35.97
CA GLY A 197 4.13 -18.04 -36.23
C GLY A 197 5.15 -17.27 -35.38
N ILE A 198 6.43 -17.55 -35.62
CA ILE A 198 7.52 -16.84 -34.95
C ILE A 198 7.61 -15.43 -35.53
N LEU A 199 7.67 -14.42 -34.67
CA LEU A 199 7.93 -13.05 -35.09
C LEU A 199 9.39 -12.92 -35.58
N GLU A 200 9.55 -12.57 -36.85
CA GLU A 200 10.86 -12.28 -37.41
C GLU A 200 11.29 -10.83 -37.11
N PRO A 201 12.56 -10.58 -36.77
CA PRO A 201 13.07 -9.23 -36.58
C PRO A 201 12.97 -8.40 -37.87
N CYS A 202 12.52 -7.15 -37.78
CA CYS A 202 12.55 -6.18 -38.88
C CYS A 202 13.02 -4.80 -38.39
N VAL A 203 13.45 -3.94 -39.33
CA VAL A 203 13.78 -2.56 -38.99
C VAL A 203 12.49 -1.76 -38.91
N LEU A 204 12.34 -0.94 -37.87
CA LEU A 204 11.12 -0.15 -37.66
C LEU A 204 10.79 0.74 -38.89
N GLY A 205 11.82 1.26 -39.57
CA GLY A 205 11.67 2.05 -40.81
C GLY A 205 11.15 1.28 -42.01
N ASP A 206 11.17 -0.06 -41.99
CA ASP A 206 10.61 -0.90 -43.05
C ASP A 206 9.08 -1.01 -42.93
N ILE A 207 8.54 -0.81 -41.73
CA ILE A 207 7.12 -1.01 -41.42
C ILE A 207 6.38 0.28 -41.05
N CYS A 208 7.10 1.38 -40.80
CA CYS A 208 6.49 2.67 -40.53
C CYS A 208 7.37 3.83 -40.99
N SER A 209 6.73 4.98 -41.23
CA SER A 209 7.40 6.22 -41.60
C SER A 209 7.33 7.23 -40.46
N LEU A 210 8.41 7.99 -40.26
CA LEU A 210 8.42 9.11 -39.31
C LEU A 210 7.67 10.30 -39.91
N VAL A 211 6.54 10.65 -39.32
CA VAL A 211 5.81 11.88 -39.66
C VAL A 211 6.51 13.07 -39.01
N LYS A 212 6.96 14.03 -39.83
CA LYS A 212 7.60 15.28 -39.40
C LYS A 212 6.99 16.49 -40.09
N LEU A 213 5.66 16.52 -40.22
CA LEU A 213 4.94 17.62 -40.85
C LEU A 213 4.96 18.84 -39.90
N PRO A 214 5.65 19.95 -40.25
CA PRO A 214 5.71 21.11 -39.38
C PRO A 214 4.35 21.82 -39.35
N PHE A 215 3.88 22.11 -38.15
CA PHE A 215 2.68 22.92 -37.93
C PHE A 215 2.95 24.39 -38.24
N SER A 216 1.98 25.05 -38.86
CA SER A 216 2.00 26.48 -39.18
C SER A 216 0.66 27.12 -38.86
N GLU A 217 0.63 28.10 -37.96
CA GLU A 217 -0.60 28.78 -37.52
C GLU A 217 -1.36 29.41 -38.70
N THR A 218 -0.67 29.90 -39.72
CA THR A 218 -1.28 30.51 -40.90
C THR A 218 -1.96 29.52 -41.83
N ARG A 219 -1.50 28.26 -41.89
CA ARG A 219 -2.09 27.22 -42.74
C ARG A 219 -3.07 26.33 -41.98
N ASP A 220 -2.73 25.97 -40.75
CA ASP A 220 -3.34 24.84 -40.04
C ASP A 220 -4.39 25.28 -39.01
N GLY A 221 -4.46 26.59 -38.74
CA GLY A 221 -5.39 27.21 -37.80
C GLY A 221 -5.13 26.80 -36.36
N ASP A 222 -6.11 27.03 -35.49
CA ASP A 222 -6.04 26.55 -34.11
C ASP A 222 -6.36 25.06 -34.04
N ARG A 223 -5.50 24.30 -33.35
CA ARG A 223 -5.63 22.85 -33.17
C ARG A 223 -5.29 22.42 -31.75
N PRO A 224 -5.85 21.29 -31.26
CA PRO A 224 -5.45 20.73 -29.97
C PRO A 224 -3.96 20.42 -29.93
N LEU A 225 -3.30 20.93 -28.91
CA LEU A 225 -1.90 20.69 -28.61
C LEU A 225 -1.79 19.53 -27.63
N LEU A 226 -0.99 18.53 -28.01
CA LEU A 226 -0.61 17.43 -27.13
C LEU A 226 0.87 17.58 -26.77
N ASP A 227 1.14 17.84 -25.49
CA ASP A 227 2.50 17.82 -24.94
C ASP A 227 2.72 16.61 -24.02
N LEU A 228 3.98 16.26 -23.77
CA LEU A 228 4.32 15.11 -22.92
C LEU A 228 3.93 15.31 -21.45
N SER A 229 3.89 16.55 -20.96
CA SER A 229 3.45 16.83 -19.58
C SER A 229 1.97 16.55 -19.35
N ARG A 230 1.18 16.53 -20.41
CA ARG A 230 -0.27 16.24 -20.40
C ARG A 230 -0.60 14.77 -20.57
N ILE A 231 0.41 13.91 -20.77
CA ILE A 231 0.26 12.46 -20.78
C ILE A 231 0.66 11.93 -19.40
N PRO A 232 -0.30 11.46 -18.57
CA PRO A 232 0.02 10.93 -17.26
C PRO A 232 0.91 9.68 -17.36
N GLN A 233 1.72 9.45 -16.33
CA GLN A 233 2.43 8.19 -16.20
C GLN A 233 1.45 7.01 -16.19
N ALA A 234 1.85 5.92 -16.86
CA ALA A 234 1.04 4.71 -17.03
C ALA A 234 -0.31 4.93 -17.73
N SER A 235 -0.47 6.01 -18.50
CA SER A 235 -1.60 6.23 -19.38
C SER A 235 -1.23 6.01 -20.84
N ILE A 236 -2.18 5.50 -21.63
CA ILE A 236 -2.11 5.43 -23.10
C ILE A 236 -2.86 6.58 -23.77
N ALA A 237 -3.45 7.48 -22.99
CA ALA A 237 -4.23 8.62 -23.44
C ALA A 237 -3.84 9.90 -22.70
N PRO A 238 -3.93 11.07 -23.34
CA PRO A 238 -3.77 12.34 -22.66
C PRO A 238 -4.86 12.57 -21.60
N ALA A 239 -4.50 13.27 -20.52
CA ALA A 239 -5.48 13.74 -19.53
C ALA A 239 -6.25 14.96 -20.05
N ASP A 240 -5.59 15.82 -20.82
CA ASP A 240 -6.16 16.98 -21.48
C ASP A 240 -5.37 17.35 -22.75
N THR A 241 -5.87 18.35 -23.48
CA THR A 241 -5.18 18.95 -24.62
C THR A 241 -5.10 20.46 -24.43
N GLY A 242 -3.95 21.06 -24.71
CA GLY A 242 -3.78 22.51 -24.74
C GLY A 242 -4.26 23.14 -26.04
N LEU A 243 -4.14 24.44 -26.15
CA LEU A 243 -4.31 25.19 -27.41
C LEU A 243 -2.99 25.28 -28.17
N SER A 244 -3.07 25.28 -29.50
CA SER A 244 -1.87 25.40 -30.34
C SER A 244 -1.06 26.67 -30.01
N SER A 245 -1.72 27.75 -29.59
CA SER A 245 -1.12 29.03 -29.21
C SER A 245 -0.26 29.00 -27.93
N GLU A 246 -0.31 27.93 -27.13
CA GLU A 246 0.37 27.86 -25.83
C GLU A 246 1.90 27.62 -25.94
N LEU A 247 2.39 27.13 -27.08
CA LEU A 247 3.81 26.86 -27.29
C LEU A 247 4.36 27.64 -28.48
N THR A 248 5.51 28.29 -28.27
CA THR A 248 6.26 29.00 -29.31
C THR A 248 7.33 28.13 -29.99
N THR A 249 7.47 26.87 -29.56
CA THR A 249 8.46 25.92 -30.08
C THR A 249 7.97 25.25 -31.38
N SER A 250 8.88 24.54 -32.05
CA SER A 250 8.55 23.77 -33.26
C SER A 250 7.52 22.68 -32.94
N ARG A 251 6.37 22.75 -33.60
CA ARG A 251 5.23 21.84 -33.44
C ARG A 251 5.12 20.92 -34.67
N ILE A 252 4.67 19.69 -34.45
CA ILE A 252 4.49 18.69 -35.50
C ILE A 252 3.00 18.32 -35.56
N LEU A 253 2.46 18.22 -36.77
CA LEU A 253 1.12 17.69 -37.02
C LEU A 253 1.16 16.17 -37.05
N PHE A 254 0.13 15.57 -36.47
CA PHE A 254 -0.17 14.14 -36.52
C PHE A 254 -1.67 13.96 -36.77
N GLU A 255 -2.03 12.79 -37.28
CA GLU A 255 -3.40 12.44 -37.63
C GLU A 255 -3.95 11.33 -36.72
N ARG A 256 -5.27 11.14 -36.77
CA ARG A 256 -5.91 10.05 -36.05
C ARG A 256 -5.42 8.70 -36.61
N GLY A 257 -4.86 7.88 -35.74
CA GLY A 257 -4.28 6.58 -36.12
C GLY A 257 -2.75 6.57 -36.04
N ASP A 258 -2.13 7.74 -35.95
CA ASP A 258 -0.69 7.84 -35.71
C ASP A 258 -0.31 7.30 -34.32
N THR A 259 0.82 6.60 -34.26
CA THR A 259 1.44 6.19 -33.01
C THR A 259 2.45 7.24 -32.59
N LEU A 260 2.20 7.90 -31.47
CA LEU A 260 3.09 8.93 -30.93
C LEU A 260 4.13 8.30 -30.00
N PHE A 261 5.40 8.60 -30.24
CA PHE A 261 6.51 8.10 -29.43
C PHE A 261 7.29 9.26 -28.82
N GLY A 262 7.22 9.41 -27.48
CA GLY A 262 7.93 10.45 -26.75
C GLY A 262 9.41 10.12 -26.58
N ALA A 263 10.29 10.81 -27.32
CA ALA A 263 11.73 10.75 -27.09
C ALA A 263 12.12 11.73 -25.97
N ILE A 264 12.03 11.30 -24.71
CA ILE A 264 12.60 12.08 -23.60
C ILE A 264 14.12 11.89 -23.64
N ARG A 265 14.87 12.98 -23.78
CA ARG A 265 16.32 12.95 -23.51
C ARG A 265 16.51 12.74 -22.01
N CYS A 266 16.95 11.55 -21.61
CA CYS A 266 17.50 11.33 -20.28
C CYS A 266 18.79 12.17 -20.17
N TYR A 267 18.72 13.36 -19.59
CA TYR A 267 19.91 14.05 -19.11
C TYR A 267 20.42 13.25 -17.92
N LEU A 268 21.30 12.27 -18.18
CA LEU A 268 22.18 11.74 -17.17
C LEU A 268 23.05 12.91 -16.72
N HIS A 269 22.71 13.52 -15.59
CA HIS A 269 23.63 14.42 -14.91
C HIS A 269 24.94 13.65 -14.70
N LYS A 270 26.01 14.14 -15.31
CA LYS A 270 27.38 13.70 -15.01
C LYS A 270 27.75 14.06 -13.58
#